data_AF-A0A821Z603-F1
#
_entry.id   AF-A0A821Z603-F1
#
_cell.length_a   1.000
_cell.length_b   1.000
_cell.length_c   1.000
_cell.angle_alpha   90.00
_cell.angle_beta   90.00
_cell.angle_gamma   90.00
#
_symmetry.space_group_name_H-M   'P 1'
#
loop_
_entity.id
_entity.type
_entity.pdbx_description
1 polymer ?
#
loop_
_entity_poly.entity_id
_entity_poly.type
_entity_poly.pdbx_seq_one_letter_code
_entity_poly.pdbx_strand_id
1 'polypeptide(L)'
;MATNIKANHTTTLNIESFACFWLDENIHEKDENRKTQRELRQVIHHLQTFNNSDDCERKIRQTKHELIILIVSGALGQKFIPRLHDLPQLLACYVFCYDKESTQLWAQKYSKIRGVFNNRVKLIIAIRTNECLRKMIEKEVSIAIISRSSQSPESHNPIYMWFQLLIEVVLRMHHKSTDREELIDILKEIYEEDDENMKIIKEFEANYKAENAIWWYTRESCFYQMLNRALRVKHYDLLFAFRFFITDIAKQLKKEHAKFVSKIYAKDLLRVYRGQAIRIDEFELIKKNIGEYLSMNSFVSTSRNPSVAIQFAQDSSIDNQHRRILFIIDIDPKIKTKAFADISKFSWSKTESEVLILLGALFRIEKVVENKQDQLWEWKVFLSLATDDDFHLKDIFADMKNKIGHDTDLDSLGKILIEMGEYEHAEECYERMISETQLTLGNAHLGLGRVHQKRKNYKESLEQFEKALKMQEVLDEDGEKAAESHSHLGNLHLEQRNYQQALTNLTKAAQIQEKTLGSKSLSLAQTYHWMANTYNEAGKHQQAFEYYTKSLNIRAPSLSRDHLDIAATYHSIGCLFTSRKDYGKALEYFKKALTIKQKILPSTHEDVVQTSQLMAQTKALFKK
;
A
#
# COMPACT_ATOMS: atom_id res chain seq x y z
N MET A 1 8.47 -7.03 42.54
CA MET A 1 7.17 -7.73 42.36
C MET A 1 6.89 -7.79 40.87
N ALA A 2 7.02 -8.97 40.29
CA ALA A 2 6.82 -9.21 38.86
C ALA A 2 5.32 -9.21 38.56
N THR A 3 4.84 -8.19 37.85
CA THR A 3 3.49 -8.15 37.30
C THR A 3 3.49 -8.87 35.96
N ASN A 4 2.96 -10.09 35.98
CA ASN A 4 2.46 -10.82 34.83
C ASN A 4 1.45 -9.96 34.05
N ILE A 5 1.89 -9.34 32.95
CA ILE A 5 0.98 -8.83 31.94
C ILE A 5 0.91 -9.92 30.88
N LYS A 6 -0.15 -10.72 30.95
CA LYS A 6 -0.57 -11.59 29.86
C LYS A 6 -0.73 -10.69 28.62
N ALA A 7 0.07 -10.97 27.61
CA ALA A 7 -0.11 -10.46 26.28
C ALA A 7 -1.49 -10.92 25.78
N ASN A 8 -2.49 -10.05 25.87
CA ASN A 8 -3.73 -10.19 25.11
C ASN A 8 -3.43 -9.75 23.67
N HIS A 9 -2.54 -10.47 22.98
CA HIS A 9 -2.44 -10.43 21.52
C HIS A 9 -3.50 -11.38 20.99
N THR A 10 -4.68 -10.84 20.71
CA THR A 10 -5.63 -11.43 19.75
C THR A 10 -5.70 -10.49 18.56
N THR A 11 -4.54 -10.25 17.93
CA THR A 11 -4.48 -9.74 16.56
C THR A 11 -4.93 -10.90 15.68
N THR A 12 -6.24 -10.95 15.41
CA THR A 12 -6.83 -11.96 14.54
C THR A 12 -6.35 -11.65 13.13
N LEU A 13 -5.51 -12.54 12.61
CA LEU A 13 -4.78 -12.35 11.38
C LEU A 13 -5.73 -12.17 10.19
N ASN A 14 -5.63 -11.02 9.53
CA ASN A 14 -6.60 -10.56 8.55
C ASN A 14 -6.35 -11.15 7.16
N ILE A 15 -6.79 -12.39 6.93
CA ILE A 15 -6.46 -13.16 5.71
C ILE A 15 -7.50 -13.00 4.60
N GLU A 16 -8.34 -11.95 4.56
CA GLU A 16 -9.42 -11.86 3.56
C GLU A 16 -9.31 -10.62 2.66
N SER A 17 -9.26 -10.89 1.34
CA SER A 17 -9.20 -9.90 0.25
C SER A 17 -10.60 -9.60 -0.31
N PHE A 18 -11.62 -9.76 0.52
CA PHE A 18 -13.02 -9.53 0.19
C PHE A 18 -13.72 -8.89 1.40
N ALA A 19 -14.67 -8.01 1.13
CA ALA A 19 -15.56 -7.51 2.16
C ALA A 19 -16.69 -8.52 2.40
N CYS A 20 -16.95 -8.86 3.66
CA CYS A 20 -18.06 -9.73 4.01
C CYS A 20 -19.23 -8.90 4.51
N PHE A 21 -20.35 -8.96 3.79
CA PHE A 21 -21.57 -8.28 4.17
C PHE A 21 -22.57 -9.30 4.69
N TRP A 22 -23.22 -9.02 5.81
CA TRP A 22 -24.30 -9.84 6.32
C TRP A 22 -25.59 -9.02 6.35
N LEU A 23 -26.56 -9.41 5.52
CA LEU A 23 -27.91 -8.88 5.51
C LEU A 23 -28.91 -9.81 6.23
N ASP A 24 -29.44 -9.36 7.36
CA ASP A 24 -30.54 -10.03 8.08
C ASP A 24 -31.39 -8.97 8.82
N GLU A 25 -32.71 -8.99 8.66
CA GLU A 25 -33.65 -8.08 9.33
C GLU A 25 -33.49 -8.14 10.87
N ASN A 26 -33.19 -9.33 11.39
CA ASN A 26 -33.08 -9.58 12.83
C ASN A 26 -31.61 -9.75 13.27
N ILE A 27 -30.67 -9.14 12.54
CA ILE A 27 -29.23 -9.37 12.74
C ILE A 27 -28.75 -9.03 14.16
N HIS A 28 -29.40 -8.07 14.83
CA HIS A 28 -29.04 -7.67 16.19
C HIS A 28 -29.96 -8.28 17.27
N GLU A 29 -31.02 -8.99 16.89
CA GLU A 29 -32.06 -9.44 17.82
C GLU A 29 -31.85 -10.89 18.29
N LYS A 30 -31.26 -11.75 17.45
CA LYS A 30 -31.05 -13.17 17.77
C LYS A 30 -29.68 -13.43 18.39
N ASP A 31 -29.66 -14.16 19.51
CA ASP A 31 -28.40 -14.56 20.17
C ASP A 31 -27.51 -15.42 19.26
N GLU A 32 -28.10 -16.27 18.41
CA GLU A 32 -27.32 -17.03 17.41
C GLU A 32 -26.65 -16.13 16.36
N ASN A 33 -27.33 -15.05 15.93
CA ASN A 33 -26.75 -14.08 14.98
C ASN A 33 -25.60 -13.31 15.64
N ARG A 34 -25.76 -12.88 16.90
CA ARG A 34 -24.68 -12.24 17.66
C ARG A 34 -23.48 -13.17 17.87
N LYS A 35 -23.74 -14.45 18.19
CA LYS A 35 -22.68 -15.45 18.37
C LYS A 35 -21.93 -15.72 17.07
N THR A 36 -22.65 -15.89 15.97
CA THR A 36 -22.06 -16.11 14.65
C THR A 36 -21.33 -14.86 14.14
N GLN A 37 -21.80 -13.65 14.44
CA GLN A 37 -21.08 -12.41 14.15
C GLN A 37 -19.76 -12.32 14.92
N ARG A 38 -19.74 -12.70 16.21
CA ARG A 38 -18.50 -12.72 17.00
C ARG A 38 -17.51 -13.72 16.41
N GLU A 39 -17.97 -14.92 16.09
CA GLU A 39 -17.14 -15.98 15.47
C GLU A 39 -16.67 -15.56 14.06
N LEU A 40 -17.52 -14.95 13.23
CA LEU A 40 -17.11 -14.41 11.93
C LEU A 40 -16.13 -13.25 12.09
N ARG A 41 -16.33 -12.33 13.06
CA ARG A 41 -15.40 -11.22 13.30
C ARG A 41 -14.02 -11.67 13.80
N GLN A 42 -13.89 -12.91 14.29
CA GLN A 42 -12.60 -13.52 14.60
C GLN A 42 -11.84 -13.99 13.35
N VAL A 43 -12.53 -14.08 12.21
CA VAL A 43 -11.99 -14.65 10.95
C VAL A 43 -12.01 -13.61 9.82
N ILE A 44 -12.96 -12.68 9.91
CA ILE A 44 -13.32 -11.69 8.92
C ILE A 44 -13.22 -10.32 9.58
N HIS A 45 -12.12 -9.62 9.34
CA HIS A 45 -11.86 -8.32 9.98
C HIS A 45 -12.85 -7.24 9.51
N HIS A 46 -13.33 -7.32 8.27
CA HIS A 46 -14.27 -6.36 7.68
C HIS A 46 -15.68 -6.97 7.45
N LEU A 47 -16.29 -7.45 8.53
CA LEU A 47 -17.71 -7.85 8.55
C LEU A 47 -18.62 -6.62 8.73
N GLN A 48 -19.34 -6.24 7.68
CA GLN A 48 -20.39 -5.22 7.74
C GLN A 48 -21.77 -5.88 7.85
N THR A 49 -22.57 -5.44 8.82
CA THR A 49 -23.91 -5.98 9.07
C THR A 49 -24.97 -4.97 8.65
N PHE A 50 -26.01 -5.44 7.96
CA PHE A 50 -27.12 -4.66 7.48
C PHE A 50 -28.43 -5.28 7.94
N ASN A 51 -29.34 -4.46 8.45
CA ASN A 51 -30.74 -4.83 8.71
C ASN A 51 -31.70 -4.31 7.63
N ASN A 52 -31.20 -3.50 6.69
CA ASN A 52 -31.95 -2.91 5.59
C ASN A 52 -31.33 -3.30 4.24
N SER A 53 -32.15 -3.87 3.36
CA SER A 53 -31.73 -4.31 2.03
C SER A 53 -31.31 -3.16 1.10
N ASP A 54 -31.95 -1.99 1.17
CA ASP A 54 -31.60 -0.84 0.32
C ASP A 54 -30.24 -0.24 0.70
N ASP A 55 -29.92 -0.21 2.00
CA ASP A 55 -28.62 0.27 2.48
C ASP A 55 -27.50 -0.70 2.11
N CYS A 56 -27.76 -2.01 2.23
CA CYS A 56 -26.85 -3.05 1.80
C CYS A 56 -26.57 -2.95 0.29
N GLU A 57 -27.61 -2.82 -0.55
CA GLU A 57 -27.46 -2.69 -2.00
C GLU A 57 -26.71 -1.41 -2.38
N ARG A 58 -27.03 -0.28 -1.75
CA ARG A 58 -26.31 0.98 -1.99
C ARG A 58 -24.82 0.83 -1.68
N LYS A 59 -24.48 0.16 -0.58
CA LYS A 59 -23.09 -0.08 -0.20
C LYS A 59 -22.39 -1.01 -1.20
N ILE A 60 -23.02 -2.13 -1.57
CA ILE A 60 -22.48 -3.07 -2.59
C ILE A 60 -22.21 -2.36 -3.91
N ARG A 61 -23.08 -1.45 -4.34
CA ARG A 61 -22.90 -0.70 -5.60
C ARG A 61 -21.85 0.41 -5.50
N GLN A 62 -21.59 0.94 -4.30
CA GLN A 62 -20.55 1.95 -4.05
C GLN A 62 -19.15 1.34 -3.93
N THR A 63 -19.05 0.09 -3.49
CA THR A 63 -17.80 -0.66 -3.41
C THR A 63 -17.37 -1.09 -4.82
N LYS A 64 -16.49 -0.31 -5.45
CA LYS A 64 -16.01 -0.54 -6.82
C LYS A 64 -14.73 -1.38 -6.93
N HIS A 65 -13.95 -1.48 -5.86
CA HIS A 65 -12.60 -2.05 -5.89
C HIS A 65 -12.39 -3.22 -4.93
N GLU A 66 -13.46 -3.71 -4.29
CA GLU A 66 -13.40 -4.89 -3.41
C GLU A 66 -14.40 -5.94 -3.90
N LEU A 67 -14.00 -7.20 -3.85
CA LEU A 67 -14.87 -8.34 -4.06
C LEU A 67 -15.72 -8.54 -2.79
N ILE A 68 -16.99 -8.88 -2.95
CA ILE A 68 -17.95 -8.98 -1.84
C ILE A 68 -18.43 -10.41 -1.68
N ILE A 69 -18.36 -10.91 -0.46
CA ILE A 69 -19.12 -12.07 -0.01
C ILE A 69 -20.36 -11.58 0.73
N LEU A 70 -21.54 -12.08 0.31
CA LEU A 70 -22.81 -11.73 0.94
C LEU A 70 -23.38 -12.92 1.72
N ILE A 71 -23.52 -12.77 3.02
CA ILE A 71 -24.34 -13.64 3.87
C ILE A 71 -25.74 -13.03 3.94
N VAL A 72 -26.78 -13.81 3.61
CA VAL A 72 -28.17 -13.32 3.62
C VAL A 72 -29.11 -14.30 4.31
N SER A 73 -30.11 -13.79 5.02
CA SER A 73 -31.18 -14.64 5.55
C SER A 73 -32.06 -15.23 4.45
N GLY A 74 -32.67 -16.40 4.67
CA GLY A 74 -33.49 -17.08 3.65
C GLY A 74 -34.61 -16.22 3.07
N ALA A 75 -35.39 -15.55 3.92
CA ALA A 75 -36.53 -14.72 3.50
C ALA A 75 -36.12 -13.46 2.73
N LEU A 76 -35.02 -12.81 3.13
CA LEU A 76 -34.47 -11.65 2.43
C LEU A 76 -33.78 -12.06 1.13
N GLY A 77 -33.01 -13.15 1.16
CA GLY A 77 -32.26 -13.64 0.02
C GLY A 77 -33.15 -13.91 -1.18
N GLN A 78 -34.34 -14.48 -0.96
CA GLN A 78 -35.30 -14.76 -2.03
C GLN A 78 -35.76 -13.49 -2.78
N LYS A 79 -35.88 -12.35 -2.08
CA LYS A 79 -36.27 -11.06 -2.65
C LYS A 79 -35.08 -10.26 -3.18
N PHE A 80 -33.92 -10.39 -2.54
CA PHE A 80 -32.77 -9.50 -2.71
C PHE A 80 -31.76 -10.00 -3.76
N ILE A 81 -31.47 -11.31 -3.78
CA ILE A 81 -30.51 -11.91 -4.72
C ILE A 81 -30.85 -11.70 -6.20
N PRO A 82 -32.12 -11.74 -6.65
CA PRO A 82 -32.45 -11.46 -8.06
C PRO A 82 -31.93 -10.10 -8.56
N ARG A 83 -31.80 -9.10 -7.67
CA ARG A 83 -31.35 -7.74 -8.01
C ARG A 83 -29.83 -7.57 -8.06
N LEU A 84 -29.09 -8.52 -7.50
CA LEU A 84 -27.64 -8.41 -7.28
C LEU A 84 -26.83 -9.51 -7.95
N HIS A 85 -27.41 -10.66 -8.31
CA HIS A 85 -26.61 -11.81 -8.73
C HIS A 85 -25.73 -11.52 -9.96
N ASP A 86 -26.11 -10.56 -10.81
CA ASP A 86 -25.33 -10.17 -11.99
C ASP A 86 -24.20 -9.18 -11.69
N LEU A 87 -24.15 -8.61 -10.47
CA LEU A 87 -23.14 -7.61 -10.14
C LEU A 87 -21.74 -8.19 -10.13
N PRO A 88 -20.77 -7.63 -10.89
CA PRO A 88 -19.41 -8.18 -10.97
C PRO A 88 -18.69 -8.19 -9.63
N GLN A 89 -18.96 -7.21 -8.76
CA GLN A 89 -18.38 -7.15 -7.41
C GLN A 89 -18.92 -8.19 -6.43
N LEU A 90 -20.11 -8.76 -6.68
CA LEU A 90 -20.66 -9.83 -5.85
C LEU A 90 -20.04 -11.16 -6.29
N LEU A 91 -19.15 -11.70 -5.46
CA LEU A 91 -18.33 -12.87 -5.77
C LEU A 91 -19.00 -14.18 -5.35
N ALA A 92 -19.59 -14.19 -4.16
CA ALA A 92 -20.30 -15.34 -3.62
C ALA A 92 -21.42 -14.90 -2.68
N CYS A 93 -22.49 -15.69 -2.65
CA CYS A 93 -23.55 -15.54 -1.67
C CYS A 93 -23.75 -16.84 -0.87
N TYR A 94 -23.92 -16.70 0.44
CA TYR A 94 -24.23 -17.76 1.37
C TYR A 94 -25.57 -17.45 2.03
N VAL A 95 -26.50 -18.40 1.98
CA VAL A 95 -27.82 -18.21 2.60
C VAL A 95 -27.83 -18.87 3.97
N PHE A 96 -28.10 -18.11 5.03
CA PHE A 96 -28.20 -18.60 6.39
C PHE A 96 -29.66 -18.61 6.85
N CYS A 97 -30.23 -19.78 7.10
CA CYS A 97 -31.66 -19.93 7.39
C CYS A 97 -31.97 -21.17 8.23
N TYR A 98 -33.10 -21.14 8.94
CA TYR A 98 -33.61 -22.31 9.69
C TYR A 98 -34.27 -23.33 8.76
N ASP A 99 -35.12 -22.88 7.84
CA ASP A 99 -35.79 -23.74 6.85
C ASP A 99 -34.93 -23.92 5.59
N LYS A 100 -34.06 -24.92 5.64
CA LYS A 100 -33.11 -25.22 4.56
C LYS A 100 -33.81 -25.74 3.31
N GLU A 101 -34.82 -26.59 3.44
CA GLU A 101 -35.44 -27.28 2.30
C GLU A 101 -36.19 -26.31 1.38
N SER A 102 -37.03 -25.45 1.96
CA SER A 102 -37.74 -24.41 1.21
C SER A 102 -36.77 -23.41 0.57
N THR A 103 -35.71 -23.05 1.30
CA THR A 103 -34.70 -22.09 0.82
C THR A 103 -33.86 -22.65 -0.33
N GLN A 104 -33.56 -23.95 -0.30
CA GLN A 104 -32.74 -24.60 -1.33
C GLN A 104 -33.44 -24.61 -2.70
N LEU A 105 -34.78 -24.72 -2.74
CA LEU A 105 -35.56 -24.75 -3.98
C LEU A 105 -35.41 -23.48 -4.83
N TRP A 106 -35.30 -22.31 -4.21
CA TRP A 106 -35.08 -21.06 -4.95
C TRP A 106 -33.59 -20.71 -5.08
N ALA A 107 -32.76 -21.08 -4.09
CA ALA A 107 -31.34 -20.77 -4.09
C ALA A 107 -30.58 -21.40 -5.27
N GLN A 108 -30.96 -22.62 -5.67
CA GLN A 108 -30.34 -23.33 -6.79
C GLN A 108 -30.47 -22.61 -8.14
N LYS A 109 -31.37 -21.63 -8.27
CA LYS A 109 -31.58 -20.86 -9.50
C LYS A 109 -30.47 -19.83 -9.78
N TYR A 110 -29.61 -19.54 -8.79
CA TYR A 110 -28.61 -18.48 -8.88
C TYR A 110 -27.18 -19.05 -8.76
N SER A 111 -26.38 -18.88 -9.82
CA SER A 111 -25.02 -19.46 -9.93
C SER A 111 -24.03 -18.95 -8.87
N LYS A 112 -24.29 -17.76 -8.29
CA LYS A 112 -23.45 -17.17 -7.25
C LYS A 112 -23.80 -17.61 -5.84
N ILE A 113 -24.91 -18.33 -5.64
CA ILE A 113 -25.20 -18.92 -4.33
C ILE A 113 -24.34 -20.18 -4.17
N ARG A 114 -23.44 -20.14 -3.19
CA ARG A 114 -22.47 -21.23 -2.91
C ARG A 114 -23.00 -22.26 -1.92
N GLY A 115 -24.04 -21.91 -1.16
CA GLY A 115 -24.75 -22.88 -0.34
C GLY A 115 -25.82 -22.27 0.57
N VAL A 116 -26.64 -23.16 1.12
CA VAL A 116 -27.68 -22.86 2.11
C VAL A 116 -27.33 -23.58 3.41
N PHE A 117 -27.26 -22.82 4.50
CA PHE A 117 -26.72 -23.27 5.77
C PHE A 117 -27.71 -22.99 6.91
N ASN A 118 -27.93 -23.99 7.75
CA ASN A 118 -28.66 -23.88 9.01
C ASN A 118 -27.72 -24.11 10.22
N ASN A 119 -26.42 -24.23 9.97
CA ASN A 119 -25.40 -24.51 10.96
C ASN A 119 -24.25 -23.52 10.78
N ARG A 120 -23.96 -22.75 11.82
CA ARG A 120 -22.94 -21.69 11.79
C ARG A 120 -21.53 -22.21 11.49
N VAL A 121 -21.15 -23.36 12.05
CA VAL A 121 -19.82 -23.95 11.85
C VAL A 121 -19.63 -24.31 10.39
N LYS A 122 -20.64 -24.93 9.77
CA LYS A 122 -20.60 -25.27 8.33
C LYS A 122 -20.56 -24.04 7.43
N LEU A 123 -21.25 -22.95 7.81
CA LEU A 123 -21.19 -21.68 7.08
C LEU A 123 -19.77 -21.10 7.13
N ILE A 124 -19.18 -21.00 8.33
CA ILE A 124 -17.83 -20.45 8.52
C ILE A 124 -16.80 -21.28 7.76
N ILE A 125 -16.87 -22.62 7.86
CA ILE A 125 -16.00 -23.51 7.09
C ILE A 125 -16.18 -23.26 5.59
N ALA A 126 -17.42 -23.21 5.08
CA ALA A 126 -17.65 -23.02 3.64
C ALA A 126 -17.23 -21.64 3.11
N ILE A 127 -17.16 -20.62 3.97
CA ILE A 127 -16.56 -19.32 3.63
C ILE A 127 -15.03 -19.45 3.60
N ARG A 128 -14.43 -20.08 4.63
CA ARG A 128 -12.98 -20.30 4.73
C ARG A 128 -12.41 -21.18 3.62
N THR A 129 -13.07 -22.28 3.28
CA THR A 129 -12.59 -23.34 2.39
C THR A 129 -13.05 -23.18 0.94
N ASN A 130 -13.58 -22.03 0.55
CA ASN A 130 -13.99 -21.81 -0.84
C ASN A 130 -12.77 -21.78 -1.77
N GLU A 131 -12.39 -22.96 -2.24
CA GLU A 131 -11.22 -23.26 -3.07
C GLU A 131 -11.23 -22.48 -4.39
N CYS A 132 -12.42 -22.19 -4.93
CA CYS A 132 -12.58 -21.41 -6.16
C CYS A 132 -12.23 -19.92 -5.94
N LEU A 133 -12.65 -19.35 -4.81
CA LEU A 133 -12.26 -18.00 -4.40
C LEU A 133 -10.75 -17.90 -4.12
N ARG A 134 -10.19 -18.88 -3.40
CA ARG A 134 -8.74 -18.95 -3.14
C ARG A 134 -7.94 -19.03 -4.44
N LYS A 135 -8.28 -19.96 -5.35
CA LYS A 135 -7.59 -20.12 -6.65
C LYS A 135 -7.70 -18.89 -7.57
N MET A 136 -8.82 -18.16 -7.55
CA MET A 136 -8.97 -16.91 -8.32
C MET A 136 -8.08 -15.80 -7.74
N ILE A 137 -8.16 -15.57 -6.42
CA ILE A 137 -7.38 -14.55 -5.71
C ILE A 137 -5.89 -14.89 -5.68
N GLU A 138 -5.50 -16.16 -5.73
CA GLU A 138 -4.10 -16.61 -5.70
C GLU A 138 -3.37 -16.45 -7.04
N LYS A 139 -4.07 -16.40 -8.17
CA LYS A 139 -3.47 -16.40 -9.52
C LYS A 139 -3.38 -15.03 -10.22
N GLU A 140 -4.11 -14.01 -9.76
CA GLU A 140 -4.10 -12.66 -10.35
C GLU A 140 -2.80 -11.88 -9.99
N VAL A 141 -2.04 -11.31 -10.91
CA VAL A 141 -0.95 -10.37 -10.52
C VAL A 141 -1.55 -8.97 -10.41
N SER A 142 -1.29 -8.27 -9.30
CA SER A 142 -1.63 -6.86 -9.22
C SER A 142 -0.68 -6.08 -10.13
N ILE A 143 -1.23 -5.48 -11.18
CA ILE A 143 -0.48 -4.67 -12.12
C ILE A 143 -0.66 -3.19 -11.80
N ALA A 144 0.45 -2.46 -11.65
CA ALA A 144 0.42 -0.99 -11.59
C ALA A 144 1.04 -0.39 -12.84
N ILE A 145 0.29 0.49 -13.52
CA ILE A 145 0.79 1.25 -14.67
C ILE A 145 1.27 2.62 -14.20
N ILE A 146 2.45 3.01 -14.67
CA ILE A 146 3.09 4.27 -14.34
C ILE A 146 3.37 5.00 -15.65
N SER A 147 2.62 6.08 -15.88
CA SER A 147 2.68 6.84 -17.13
C SER A 147 3.26 8.23 -16.90
N ARG A 148 4.04 8.70 -17.88
CA ARG A 148 4.55 10.07 -17.99
C ARG A 148 3.47 11.08 -18.39
N SER A 149 2.33 10.62 -18.90
CA SER A 149 1.32 11.45 -19.58
C SER A 149 -0.12 11.23 -19.13
N SER A 150 -0.42 10.22 -18.30
CA SER A 150 -1.79 9.77 -18.14
C SER A 150 -2.63 10.65 -17.20
N GLN A 151 -3.64 11.24 -17.81
CA GLN A 151 -4.94 11.63 -17.26
C GLN A 151 -5.79 10.38 -16.89
N SER A 152 -5.17 9.33 -16.33
CA SER A 152 -5.88 8.17 -15.79
C SER A 152 -6.10 8.37 -14.29
N PRO A 153 -7.35 8.50 -13.81
CA PRO A 153 -7.68 8.73 -12.41
C PRO A 153 -7.17 7.70 -11.40
N GLU A 154 -6.84 6.49 -11.85
CA GLU A 154 -6.74 5.30 -10.99
C GLU A 154 -5.29 4.88 -10.68
N SER A 155 -4.30 5.30 -11.46
CA SER A 155 -2.87 5.02 -11.20
C SER A 155 -2.25 6.14 -10.35
N HIS A 156 -2.48 6.06 -9.04
CA HIS A 156 -1.95 6.99 -8.04
C HIS A 156 -0.43 6.91 -7.96
N ASN A 157 0.24 7.82 -8.67
CA ASN A 157 1.68 8.02 -8.65
C ASN A 157 2.27 8.11 -7.21
N PRO A 158 1.67 8.83 -6.24
CA PRO A 158 2.24 8.96 -4.89
C PRO A 158 2.19 7.68 -4.05
N ILE A 159 1.02 7.02 -3.99
CA ILE A 159 0.84 5.79 -3.21
C ILE A 159 1.74 4.68 -3.76
N TYR A 160 1.93 4.62 -5.07
CA TYR A 160 2.88 3.71 -5.68
C TYR A 160 4.33 4.02 -5.26
N MET A 161 4.76 5.29 -5.29
CA MET A 161 6.11 5.65 -4.86
C MET A 161 6.36 5.32 -3.39
N TRP A 162 5.40 5.63 -2.51
CA TRP A 162 5.47 5.27 -1.11
C TRP A 162 5.52 3.76 -0.91
N PHE A 163 4.75 3.00 -1.69
CA PHE A 163 4.82 1.54 -1.65
C PHE A 163 6.18 1.01 -2.15
N GLN A 164 6.79 1.62 -3.17
CA GLN A 164 8.14 1.24 -3.58
C GLN A 164 9.19 1.52 -2.50
N LEU A 165 9.06 2.62 -1.76
CA LEU A 165 9.90 2.92 -0.61
C LEU A 165 9.63 1.95 0.55
N LEU A 166 8.37 1.57 0.77
CA LEU A 166 8.00 0.53 1.74
C LEU A 166 8.71 -0.77 1.41
N ILE A 167 8.66 -1.20 0.15
CA ILE A 167 9.41 -2.36 -0.33
C ILE A 167 10.92 -2.19 -0.13
N GLU A 168 11.49 -1.02 -0.41
CA GLU A 168 12.93 -0.77 -0.19
C GLU A 168 13.31 -0.89 1.29
N VAL A 169 12.47 -0.36 2.20
CA VAL A 169 12.65 -0.51 3.65
C VAL A 169 12.57 -1.97 4.05
N VAL A 170 11.51 -2.69 3.66
CA VAL A 170 11.32 -4.11 4.00
C VAL A 170 12.47 -4.99 3.46
N LEU A 171 13.03 -4.67 2.29
CA LEU A 171 14.17 -5.40 1.69
C LEU A 171 15.51 -5.24 2.44
N ARG A 172 15.64 -4.22 3.29
CA ARG A 172 16.89 -3.87 3.99
C ARG A 172 16.75 -3.87 5.50
N MET A 173 15.51 -3.90 6.00
CA MET A 173 15.21 -3.85 7.41
C MET A 173 15.88 -5.00 8.15
N HIS A 174 16.54 -4.65 9.26
CA HIS A 174 17.13 -5.64 10.15
C HIS A 174 16.02 -6.47 10.79
N HIS A 175 16.24 -7.78 10.88
CA HIS A 175 15.33 -8.72 11.51
C HIS A 175 16.04 -9.51 12.60
N LYS A 176 15.30 -9.89 13.65
CA LYS A 176 15.73 -10.71 14.78
C LYS A 176 15.34 -12.18 14.53
N SER A 177 15.93 -13.09 15.30
CA SER A 177 15.58 -14.52 15.22
C SER A 177 14.12 -14.80 15.56
N THR A 178 13.54 -14.00 16.47
CA THR A 178 12.13 -14.06 16.88
C THR A 178 11.14 -13.80 15.74
N ASP A 179 11.57 -13.09 14.69
CA ASP A 179 10.71 -12.71 13.57
C ASP A 179 10.31 -13.92 12.72
N ARG A 180 11.20 -14.92 12.68
CA ARG A 180 10.94 -16.22 12.04
C ARG A 180 9.90 -17.01 12.84
N GLU A 181 10.00 -17.01 14.16
CA GLU A 181 9.06 -17.68 15.05
C GLU A 181 7.67 -17.05 14.92
N GLU A 182 7.60 -15.71 14.91
CA GLU A 182 6.37 -14.95 14.68
C GLU A 182 5.69 -15.37 13.37
N LEU A 183 6.42 -15.40 12.23
CA LEU A 183 5.84 -15.86 10.96
C LEU A 183 5.37 -17.32 11.01
N ILE A 184 6.10 -18.20 11.68
CA ILE A 184 5.75 -19.62 11.80
C ILE A 184 4.47 -19.78 12.63
N ASP A 185 4.34 -19.07 13.75
CA ASP A 185 3.15 -19.11 14.60
C ASP A 185 1.92 -18.61 13.86
N ILE A 186 2.09 -17.50 13.13
CA ILE A 186 1.09 -16.97 12.20
C ILE A 186 0.66 -18.06 11.21
N LEU A 187 1.61 -18.71 10.54
CA LEU A 187 1.32 -19.75 9.56
C LEU A 187 0.63 -20.97 10.18
N LYS A 188 1.05 -21.40 11.37
CA LYS A 188 0.43 -22.52 12.10
C LYS A 188 -1.02 -22.22 12.45
N GLU A 189 -1.33 -20.99 12.84
CA GLU A 189 -2.70 -20.55 13.10
C GLU A 189 -3.54 -20.54 11.82
N ILE A 190 -2.99 -20.03 10.71
CA ILE A 190 -3.71 -19.97 9.42
C ILE A 190 -4.04 -21.37 8.89
N TYR A 191 -3.07 -22.27 8.95
CA TYR A 191 -3.12 -23.58 8.30
C TYR A 191 -3.40 -24.71 9.30
N GLU A 192 -3.95 -24.44 10.49
CA GLU A 192 -4.18 -25.44 11.55
C GLU A 192 -4.95 -26.68 11.04
N GLU A 193 -5.92 -26.48 10.15
CA GLU A 193 -6.76 -27.54 9.56
C GLU A 193 -6.22 -28.10 8.22
N ASP A 194 -5.05 -27.65 7.76
CA ASP A 194 -4.42 -28.05 6.48
C ASP A 194 -3.16 -28.89 6.73
N ASP A 195 -3.34 -30.21 6.76
CA ASP A 195 -2.28 -31.19 7.06
C ASP A 195 -1.06 -31.07 6.12
N GLU A 196 -1.29 -30.73 4.85
CA GLU A 196 -0.23 -30.63 3.85
C GLU A 196 0.63 -29.39 4.11
N ASN A 197 0.01 -28.22 4.26
CA ASN A 197 0.72 -27.00 4.58
C ASN A 197 1.37 -27.06 5.97
N MET A 198 0.74 -27.71 6.95
CA MET A 198 1.34 -27.92 8.28
C MET A 198 2.61 -28.76 8.24
N LYS A 199 2.68 -29.75 7.34
CA LYS A 199 3.91 -30.51 7.12
C LYS A 199 5.01 -29.63 6.54
N ILE A 200 4.68 -28.79 5.55
CA ILE A 200 5.62 -27.85 4.93
C ILE A 200 6.13 -26.82 5.96
N ILE A 201 5.25 -26.30 6.81
CA ILE A 201 5.61 -25.34 7.88
C ILE A 201 6.60 -25.97 8.88
N LYS A 202 6.35 -27.21 9.33
CA LYS A 202 7.27 -27.95 10.21
C LYS A 202 8.62 -28.21 9.55
N GLU A 203 8.62 -28.51 8.24
CA GLU A 203 9.85 -28.68 7.47
C GLU A 203 10.64 -27.37 7.34
N PHE A 204 9.95 -26.25 7.12
CA PHE A 204 10.54 -24.91 7.10
C PHE A 204 11.13 -24.53 8.46
N GLU A 205 10.41 -24.80 9.55
CA GLU A 205 10.86 -24.58 10.94
C GLU A 205 12.13 -25.37 11.26
N ALA A 206 12.26 -26.60 10.76
CA ALA A 206 13.46 -27.41 10.97
C ALA A 206 14.64 -27.03 10.05
N ASN A 207 14.38 -26.68 8.79
CA ASN A 207 15.40 -26.69 7.73
C ASN A 207 15.69 -25.34 7.04
N TYR A 208 14.93 -24.29 7.33
CA TYR A 208 15.15 -22.98 6.70
C TYR A 208 16.51 -22.38 7.07
N LYS A 209 17.19 -21.85 6.06
CA LYS A 209 18.43 -21.06 6.17
C LYS A 209 18.40 -19.91 5.16
N ALA A 210 19.06 -18.80 5.46
CA ALA A 210 19.13 -17.67 4.52
C ALA A 210 19.68 -18.08 3.13
N GLU A 211 20.55 -19.09 3.04
CA GLU A 211 21.09 -19.56 1.75
C GLU A 211 20.12 -20.43 0.93
N ASN A 212 18.99 -20.87 1.49
CA ASN A 212 17.97 -21.64 0.77
C ASN A 212 16.63 -20.89 0.64
N ALA A 213 16.63 -19.57 0.88
CA ALA A 213 15.41 -18.76 0.83
C ALA A 213 14.72 -18.79 -0.55
N ILE A 214 15.47 -18.70 -1.65
CA ILE A 214 14.91 -18.81 -3.03
C ILE A 214 14.25 -20.17 -3.26
N TRP A 215 14.81 -21.26 -2.70
CA TRP A 215 14.22 -22.59 -2.84
C TRP A 215 12.85 -22.67 -2.17
N TRP A 216 12.74 -22.14 -0.95
CA TRP A 216 11.47 -22.05 -0.23
C TRP A 216 10.46 -21.14 -0.94
N TYR A 217 10.93 -20.05 -1.55
CA TYR A 217 10.07 -19.15 -2.30
C TYR A 217 9.53 -19.80 -3.58
N THR A 218 10.34 -20.57 -4.30
CA THR A 218 9.96 -21.19 -5.58
C THR A 218 9.23 -22.53 -5.42
N ARG A 219 9.20 -23.09 -4.22
CA ARG A 219 8.44 -24.29 -3.90
C ARG A 219 6.94 -23.97 -3.87
N GLU A 220 6.14 -24.82 -4.50
CA GLU A 220 4.69 -24.83 -4.33
C GLU A 220 4.36 -25.05 -2.85
N SER A 221 4.04 -23.96 -2.15
CA SER A 221 3.89 -23.92 -0.70
C SER A 221 3.07 -22.70 -0.27
N CYS A 222 2.56 -22.76 0.96
CA CYS A 222 1.93 -21.62 1.62
C CYS A 222 2.82 -20.37 1.64
N PHE A 223 4.16 -20.50 1.73
CA PHE A 223 5.07 -19.35 1.75
C PHE A 223 5.01 -18.51 0.48
N TYR A 224 5.09 -19.15 -0.69
CA TYR A 224 4.96 -18.47 -1.98
C TYR A 224 3.60 -17.78 -2.11
N GLN A 225 2.53 -18.51 -1.81
CA GLN A 225 1.17 -18.03 -1.96
C GLN A 225 0.91 -16.82 -1.06
N MET A 226 1.27 -16.93 0.22
CA MET A 226 0.97 -15.91 1.22
C MET A 226 1.82 -14.66 1.03
N LEU A 227 3.10 -14.78 0.69
CA LEU A 227 3.95 -13.62 0.40
C LEU A 227 3.47 -12.88 -0.85
N ASN A 228 3.22 -13.59 -1.96
CA ASN A 228 2.74 -12.93 -3.18
C ASN A 228 1.33 -12.35 -3.00
N ARG A 229 0.49 -12.96 -2.16
CA ARG A 229 -0.78 -12.37 -1.76
C ARG A 229 -0.57 -11.09 -0.95
N ALA A 230 0.27 -11.12 0.07
CA ALA A 230 0.58 -9.96 0.92
C ALA A 230 1.06 -8.77 0.09
N LEU A 231 1.92 -9.00 -0.90
CA LEU A 231 2.43 -7.96 -1.80
C LEU A 231 1.35 -7.37 -2.70
N ARG A 232 0.42 -8.21 -3.20
CA ARG A 232 -0.67 -7.77 -4.08
C ARG A 232 -1.73 -6.95 -3.36
N VAL A 233 -2.16 -7.42 -2.18
CA VAL A 233 -3.21 -6.76 -1.39
C VAL A 233 -2.65 -5.73 -0.40
N LYS A 234 -1.32 -5.53 -0.41
CA LYS A 234 -0.58 -4.64 0.51
C LYS A 234 -0.87 -4.95 1.98
N HIS A 235 -0.85 -6.22 2.36
CA HIS A 235 -1.05 -6.62 3.75
C HIS A 235 0.22 -6.32 4.57
N TYR A 236 0.28 -5.15 5.20
CA TYR A 236 1.51 -4.63 5.81
C TYR A 236 2.05 -5.50 6.94
N ASP A 237 1.20 -6.01 7.84
CA ASP A 237 1.66 -6.84 8.97
C ASP A 237 2.30 -8.14 8.49
N LEU A 238 1.70 -8.74 7.47
CA LEU A 238 2.22 -9.96 6.89
C LEU A 238 3.51 -9.70 6.09
N LEU A 239 3.60 -8.58 5.37
CA LEU A 239 4.85 -8.15 4.74
C LEU A 239 5.95 -7.91 5.79
N PHE A 240 5.58 -7.34 6.93
CA PHE A 240 6.49 -7.16 8.05
C PHE A 240 6.92 -8.52 8.64
N ALA A 241 6.02 -9.47 8.88
CA ALA A 241 6.36 -10.82 9.33
C ALA A 241 7.28 -11.55 8.32
N PHE A 242 7.04 -11.35 7.02
CA PHE A 242 7.90 -11.88 5.95
C PHE A 242 9.22 -11.13 5.75
N ARG A 243 9.50 -10.04 6.48
CA ARG A 243 10.67 -9.17 6.22
C ARG A 243 11.99 -9.93 6.18
N PHE A 244 12.19 -10.91 7.06
CA PHE A 244 13.41 -11.71 7.08
C PHE A 244 13.54 -12.54 5.79
N PHE A 245 12.45 -13.19 5.39
CA PHE A 245 12.38 -14.04 4.21
C PHE A 245 12.57 -13.23 2.92
N ILE A 246 11.90 -12.08 2.82
CA ILE A 246 12.05 -11.12 1.71
C ILE A 246 13.51 -10.64 1.62
N THR A 247 14.11 -10.28 2.76
CA THR A 247 15.50 -9.83 2.84
C THR A 247 16.48 -10.92 2.41
N ASP A 248 16.27 -12.17 2.84
CA ASP A 248 17.13 -13.30 2.50
C ASP A 248 17.03 -13.67 1.01
N ILE A 249 15.82 -13.71 0.45
CA ILE A 249 15.60 -13.88 -1.00
C ILE A 249 16.38 -12.80 -1.77
N ALA A 250 16.23 -11.53 -1.36
CA ALA A 250 16.89 -10.41 -2.03
C ALA A 250 18.42 -10.46 -1.93
N LYS A 251 18.97 -10.82 -0.77
CA LYS A 251 20.41 -10.99 -0.57
C LYS A 251 20.96 -12.12 -1.43
N GLN A 252 20.29 -13.28 -1.43
CA GLN A 252 20.66 -14.42 -2.26
C GLN A 252 20.61 -14.06 -3.75
N LEU A 253 19.54 -13.41 -4.20
CA LEU A 253 19.37 -12.99 -5.59
C LEU A 253 20.44 -11.99 -6.04
N LYS A 254 20.76 -10.99 -5.21
CA LYS A 254 21.85 -10.03 -5.49
C LYS A 254 23.21 -10.70 -5.61
N LYS A 255 23.50 -11.68 -4.75
CA LYS A 255 24.74 -12.47 -4.80
C LYS A 255 24.84 -13.27 -6.10
N GLU A 256 23.76 -13.89 -6.55
CA GLU A 256 23.75 -14.65 -7.80
C GLU A 256 23.74 -13.74 -9.03
N HIS A 257 23.07 -12.59 -8.99
CA HIS A 257 23.11 -11.58 -10.04
C HIS A 257 24.55 -11.14 -10.35
N ALA A 258 25.35 -10.83 -9.32
CA ALA A 258 26.75 -10.44 -9.50
C ALA A 258 27.60 -11.51 -10.20
N LYS A 259 27.31 -12.80 -9.94
CA LYS A 259 27.97 -13.93 -10.62
C LYS A 259 27.44 -14.19 -12.03
N PHE A 260 26.18 -13.86 -12.27
CA PHE A 260 25.49 -14.09 -13.53
C PHE A 260 25.90 -13.04 -14.56
N VAL A 261 25.87 -11.76 -14.18
CA VAL A 261 26.29 -10.64 -15.04
C VAL A 261 27.76 -10.74 -15.42
N SER A 262 28.63 -11.26 -14.54
CA SER A 262 30.05 -11.46 -14.88
C SER A 262 30.29 -12.58 -15.90
N LYS A 263 29.33 -13.49 -16.10
CA LYS A 263 29.42 -14.61 -17.06
C LYS A 263 28.78 -14.31 -18.40
N ILE A 264 27.79 -13.42 -18.45
CA ILE A 264 27.11 -13.05 -19.69
C ILE A 264 28.02 -12.08 -20.47
N TYR A 265 28.27 -12.40 -21.74
CA TYR A 265 28.92 -11.46 -22.65
C TYR A 265 28.01 -10.23 -22.81
N ALA A 266 28.55 -9.05 -22.50
CA ALA A 266 27.83 -7.77 -22.41
C ALA A 266 27.14 -7.27 -23.71
N LYS A 267 26.93 -8.12 -24.71
CA LYS A 267 26.33 -7.76 -26.01
C LYS A 267 24.94 -8.35 -26.26
N ASP A 268 24.56 -9.46 -25.62
CA ASP A 268 23.28 -10.11 -25.91
C ASP A 268 22.22 -9.80 -24.84
N LEU A 269 21.03 -9.40 -25.29
CA LEU A 269 19.86 -9.23 -24.42
C LEU A 269 19.43 -10.60 -23.87
N LEU A 270 19.13 -10.65 -22.58
CA LEU A 270 18.52 -11.82 -21.96
C LEU A 270 17.00 -11.74 -22.14
N ARG A 271 16.45 -12.66 -22.95
CA ARG A 271 15.00 -12.80 -23.10
C ARG A 271 14.44 -13.85 -22.16
N VAL A 272 13.40 -13.48 -21.42
CA VAL A 272 12.64 -14.38 -20.54
C VAL A 272 11.14 -14.27 -20.79
N TYR A 273 10.40 -15.28 -20.35
CA TYR A 273 8.98 -15.46 -20.61
C TYR A 273 8.21 -15.69 -19.32
N ARG A 274 7.00 -15.13 -19.24
CA ARG A 274 6.06 -15.40 -18.15
C ARG A 274 4.65 -15.49 -18.73
N GLY A 275 3.99 -16.63 -18.55
CA GLY A 275 2.60 -16.79 -18.95
C GLY A 275 1.68 -16.64 -17.75
N GLN A 276 0.56 -15.95 -17.94
CA GLN A 276 -0.36 -15.64 -16.86
C GLN A 276 -1.77 -15.31 -17.39
N ALA A 277 -2.79 -15.58 -16.58
CA ALA A 277 -4.11 -14.97 -16.74
C ALA A 277 -4.17 -13.62 -16.03
N ILE A 278 -4.60 -12.57 -16.72
CA ILE A 278 -4.85 -11.25 -16.13
C ILE A 278 -6.27 -10.79 -16.43
N ARG A 279 -6.77 -9.84 -15.63
CA ARG A 279 -8.11 -9.30 -15.85
C ARG A 279 -8.18 -8.46 -17.11
N ILE A 280 -9.35 -8.41 -17.74
CA ILE A 280 -9.57 -7.66 -18.98
C ILE A 280 -9.34 -6.16 -18.77
N ASP A 281 -9.73 -5.59 -17.62
CA ASP A 281 -9.52 -4.17 -17.31
C ASP A 281 -8.03 -3.83 -17.16
N GLU A 282 -7.26 -4.65 -16.44
CA GLU A 282 -5.80 -4.50 -16.37
C GLU A 282 -5.15 -4.65 -17.74
N PHE A 283 -5.62 -5.60 -18.57
CA PHE A 283 -5.11 -5.79 -19.91
C PHE A 283 -5.35 -4.58 -20.83
N GLU A 284 -6.56 -4.03 -20.82
CA GLU A 284 -6.87 -2.83 -21.60
C GLU A 284 -6.07 -1.62 -21.11
N LEU A 285 -5.75 -1.55 -19.81
CA LEU A 285 -4.84 -0.55 -19.29
C LEU A 285 -3.42 -0.71 -19.85
N ILE A 286 -2.89 -1.93 -19.95
CA ILE A 286 -1.60 -2.20 -20.59
C ILE A 286 -1.62 -1.71 -22.05
N LYS A 287 -2.67 -2.05 -22.81
CA LYS A 287 -2.82 -1.65 -24.22
C LYS A 287 -2.87 -0.14 -24.40
N LYS A 288 -3.54 0.58 -23.49
CA LYS A 288 -3.66 2.05 -23.55
C LYS A 288 -2.34 2.76 -23.24
N ASN A 289 -1.43 2.12 -22.51
CA ASN A 289 -0.20 2.73 -21.98
C ASN A 289 1.08 2.14 -22.60
N ILE A 290 1.03 1.78 -23.89
CA ILE A 290 2.25 1.41 -24.63
C ILE A 290 3.24 2.60 -24.63
N GLY A 291 4.51 2.30 -24.35
CA GLY A 291 5.59 3.27 -24.17
C GLY A 291 5.83 3.67 -22.72
N GLU A 292 4.87 3.40 -21.83
CA GLU A 292 4.91 3.70 -20.39
C GLU A 292 5.39 2.49 -19.58
N TYR A 293 5.38 2.60 -18.25
CA TYR A 293 5.93 1.58 -17.36
C TYR A 293 4.85 0.75 -16.66
N LEU A 294 5.20 -0.48 -16.39
CA LEU A 294 4.44 -1.52 -15.72
C LEU A 294 5.23 -1.96 -14.49
N SER A 295 4.57 -2.07 -13.35
CA SER A 295 5.10 -2.69 -12.15
C SER A 295 4.27 -3.90 -11.76
N MET A 296 4.96 -4.95 -11.34
CA MET A 296 4.35 -6.14 -10.77
C MET A 296 4.72 -6.17 -9.28
N ASN A 297 3.72 -6.19 -8.39
CA ASN A 297 3.97 -6.26 -6.94
C ASN A 297 4.30 -7.70 -6.51
N SER A 298 5.40 -8.24 -7.03
CA SER A 298 5.92 -9.58 -6.69
C SER A 298 7.39 -9.70 -7.08
N PHE A 299 8.06 -10.75 -6.59
CA PHE A 299 9.28 -11.20 -7.27
C PHE A 299 8.86 -11.81 -8.59
N VAL A 300 9.38 -11.28 -9.70
CA VAL A 300 8.92 -11.70 -11.02
C VAL A 300 9.67 -12.97 -11.42
N SER A 301 9.04 -14.11 -11.14
CA SER A 301 9.50 -15.41 -11.63
C SER A 301 9.18 -15.54 -13.13
N THR A 302 10.18 -15.95 -13.90
CA THR A 302 10.14 -16.07 -15.36
C THR A 302 10.95 -17.29 -15.80
N SER A 303 10.77 -17.73 -17.04
CA SER A 303 11.53 -18.84 -17.62
C SER A 303 12.27 -18.40 -18.88
N ARG A 304 13.44 -18.97 -19.13
CA ARG A 304 14.12 -18.85 -20.45
C ARG A 304 13.46 -19.72 -21.52
N ASN A 305 12.62 -20.67 -21.13
CA ASN A 305 11.88 -21.55 -22.04
C ASN A 305 10.43 -21.04 -22.22
N PRO A 306 10.04 -20.59 -23.42
CA PRO A 306 8.69 -20.10 -23.66
C PRO A 306 7.61 -21.17 -23.44
N SER A 307 7.93 -22.45 -23.63
CA SER A 307 6.97 -23.54 -23.46
C SER A 307 6.51 -23.69 -22.01
N VAL A 308 7.44 -23.52 -21.06
CA VAL A 308 7.16 -23.53 -19.61
C VAL A 308 6.22 -22.38 -19.26
N ALA A 309 6.53 -21.17 -19.74
CA ALA A 309 5.68 -20.01 -19.52
C ALA A 309 4.27 -20.21 -20.09
N ILE A 310 4.14 -20.79 -21.28
CA ILE A 310 2.84 -21.09 -21.90
C ILE A 310 2.04 -22.09 -21.05
N GLN A 311 2.68 -23.11 -20.48
CA GLN A 311 2.03 -24.08 -19.60
C GLN A 311 1.42 -23.39 -18.36
N PHE A 312 2.16 -22.47 -17.71
CA PHE A 312 1.62 -21.69 -16.59
C PHE A 312 0.38 -20.84 -16.97
N ALA A 313 0.36 -20.27 -18.18
CA ALA A 313 -0.83 -19.56 -18.67
C ALA A 313 -2.04 -20.50 -18.88
N GLN A 314 -1.79 -21.74 -19.29
CA GLN A 314 -2.83 -22.75 -19.53
C GLN A 314 -3.44 -23.25 -18.21
N ASP A 315 -2.60 -23.51 -17.21
CA ASP A 315 -3.01 -24.00 -15.89
C ASP A 315 -3.81 -22.96 -15.07
N SER A 316 -3.87 -21.72 -15.56
CA SER A 316 -4.74 -20.68 -15.01
C SER A 316 -6.20 -20.95 -15.40
N SER A 317 -7.08 -21.09 -14.40
CA SER A 317 -8.52 -21.17 -14.58
C SER A 317 -9.05 -19.81 -15.02
N ILE A 318 -9.73 -19.75 -16.17
CA ILE A 318 -10.18 -18.48 -16.76
C ILE A 318 -11.69 -18.44 -16.79
N ASP A 319 -12.22 -17.33 -16.30
CA ASP A 319 -13.62 -16.96 -16.46
C ASP A 319 -13.76 -15.91 -17.59
N ASN A 320 -14.98 -15.41 -17.78
CA ASN A 320 -15.25 -14.42 -18.83
C ASN A 320 -14.59 -13.05 -18.59
N GLN A 321 -13.91 -12.84 -17.45
CA GLN A 321 -13.27 -11.58 -17.07
C GLN A 321 -11.74 -11.62 -17.21
N HIS A 322 -11.15 -12.75 -17.59
CA HIS A 322 -9.72 -12.93 -17.69
C HIS A 322 -9.25 -13.23 -19.13
N ARG A 323 -7.95 -12.97 -19.37
CA ARG A 323 -7.27 -13.20 -20.65
C ARG A 323 -5.92 -13.85 -20.42
N ARG A 324 -5.57 -14.85 -21.25
CA ARG A 324 -4.22 -15.46 -21.26
C ARG A 324 -3.24 -14.55 -21.97
N ILE A 325 -2.18 -14.18 -21.26
CA ILE A 325 -1.10 -13.36 -21.78
C ILE A 325 0.22 -14.09 -21.63
N LEU A 326 1.04 -13.97 -22.66
CA LEU A 326 2.46 -14.27 -22.61
C LEU A 326 3.26 -12.98 -22.56
N PHE A 327 3.86 -12.68 -21.41
CA PHE A 327 4.86 -11.63 -21.28
C PHE A 327 6.18 -12.12 -21.86
N ILE A 328 6.77 -11.31 -22.73
CA ILE A 328 8.10 -11.49 -23.30
C ILE A 328 8.95 -10.33 -22.81
N ILE A 329 9.93 -10.61 -21.96
CA ILE A 329 10.69 -9.59 -21.25
C ILE A 329 12.14 -9.63 -21.73
N ASP A 330 12.61 -8.52 -22.29
CA ASP A 330 14.01 -8.33 -22.66
C ASP A 330 14.76 -7.59 -21.54
N ILE A 331 15.89 -8.15 -21.12
CA ILE A 331 16.71 -7.64 -20.01
C ILE A 331 18.11 -7.33 -20.55
N ASP A 332 18.56 -6.09 -20.45
CA ASP A 332 19.96 -5.74 -20.72
C ASP A 332 20.83 -6.21 -19.53
N PRO A 333 21.80 -7.12 -19.74
CA PRO A 333 22.68 -7.61 -18.68
C PRO A 333 23.53 -6.50 -18.03
N LYS A 334 23.66 -5.32 -18.64
CA LYS A 334 24.39 -4.17 -18.06
C LYS A 334 23.62 -3.46 -16.96
N ILE A 335 22.32 -3.74 -16.80
CA ILE A 335 21.50 -3.14 -15.74
C ILE A 335 22.01 -3.67 -14.40
N LYS A 336 22.51 -2.74 -13.56
CA LYS A 336 23.02 -3.04 -12.21
C LYS A 336 22.06 -2.63 -11.10
N THR A 337 21.04 -1.84 -11.43
CA THR A 337 20.20 -1.18 -10.43
C THR A 337 19.11 -2.10 -9.88
N LYS A 338 18.62 -3.04 -10.70
CA LYS A 338 17.69 -4.09 -10.30
C LYS A 338 18.32 -5.46 -10.50
N ALA A 339 18.41 -6.23 -9.41
CA ALA A 339 19.00 -7.56 -9.46
C ALA A 339 18.07 -8.56 -10.14
N PHE A 340 18.65 -9.44 -10.95
CA PHE A 340 18.01 -10.61 -11.55
C PHE A 340 19.06 -11.70 -11.76
N ALA A 341 18.67 -12.97 -11.68
CA ALA A 341 19.59 -14.06 -11.95
C ALA A 341 18.86 -15.30 -12.45
N ASP A 342 19.57 -16.12 -13.22
CA ASP A 342 19.20 -17.53 -13.41
C ASP A 342 19.33 -18.25 -12.07
N ILE A 343 18.20 -18.71 -11.55
CA ILE A 343 18.08 -19.38 -10.27
C ILE A 343 17.82 -20.87 -10.41
N SER A 344 17.99 -21.47 -11.59
CA SER A 344 17.66 -22.89 -11.85
C SER A 344 18.34 -23.87 -10.89
N LYS A 345 19.50 -23.49 -10.32
CA LYS A 345 20.22 -24.29 -9.31
C LYS A 345 19.63 -24.23 -7.91
N PHE A 346 18.87 -23.18 -7.63
CA PHE A 346 18.28 -22.87 -6.33
C PHE A 346 16.77 -23.02 -6.33
N SER A 347 16.14 -22.97 -7.51
CA SER A 347 14.71 -23.20 -7.67
C SER A 347 14.34 -24.60 -7.20
N TRP A 348 13.15 -24.72 -6.62
CA TRP A 348 12.53 -26.00 -6.35
C TRP A 348 12.35 -26.83 -7.63
N SER A 349 11.98 -26.15 -8.74
CA SER A 349 11.77 -26.77 -10.04
C SER A 349 13.02 -26.71 -10.90
N LYS A 350 13.72 -27.85 -11.02
CA LYS A 350 15.01 -27.93 -11.76
C LYS A 350 14.87 -27.84 -13.28
N THR A 351 13.66 -27.96 -13.81
CA THR A 351 13.40 -28.06 -15.26
C THR A 351 12.98 -26.74 -15.90
N GLU A 352 12.70 -25.71 -15.10
CA GLU A 352 12.06 -24.48 -15.59
C GLU A 352 13.02 -23.48 -16.23
N SER A 353 14.34 -23.65 -16.09
CA SER A 353 15.31 -22.62 -16.50
C SER A 353 14.94 -21.24 -15.96
N GLU A 354 14.62 -21.19 -14.66
CA GLU A 354 13.96 -20.08 -14.01
C GLU A 354 14.91 -18.88 -13.85
N VAL A 355 14.42 -17.69 -14.19
CA VAL A 355 15.06 -16.41 -13.93
C VAL A 355 14.16 -15.60 -13.01
N LEU A 356 14.69 -15.22 -11.87
CA LEU A 356 13.97 -14.40 -10.89
C LEU A 356 14.44 -12.95 -10.98
N ILE A 357 13.50 -12.01 -10.98
CA ILE A 357 13.76 -10.57 -10.97
C ILE A 357 13.34 -10.01 -9.61
N LEU A 358 14.19 -9.15 -9.03
CA LEU A 358 13.98 -8.57 -7.71
C LEU A 358 12.67 -7.77 -7.63
N LEU A 359 11.99 -7.88 -6.49
CA LEU A 359 10.81 -7.11 -6.14
C LEU A 359 10.99 -5.60 -6.37
N GLY A 360 9.94 -4.94 -6.87
CA GLY A 360 9.96 -3.52 -7.22
C GLY A 360 10.65 -3.22 -8.56
N ALA A 361 10.71 -4.20 -9.46
CA ALA A 361 11.16 -3.99 -10.84
C ALA A 361 10.11 -3.26 -11.67
N LEU A 362 10.58 -2.39 -12.56
CA LEU A 362 9.77 -1.67 -13.53
C LEU A 362 10.04 -2.20 -14.94
N PHE A 363 8.99 -2.30 -15.73
CA PHE A 363 9.07 -2.81 -17.10
C PHE A 363 8.43 -1.81 -18.05
N ARG A 364 9.15 -1.38 -19.08
CA ARG A 364 8.55 -0.55 -20.13
C ARG A 364 7.70 -1.41 -21.06
N ILE A 365 6.51 -0.96 -21.38
CA ILE A 365 5.60 -1.64 -22.31
C ILE A 365 6.01 -1.27 -23.73
N GLU A 366 6.66 -2.18 -24.45
CA GLU A 366 7.17 -1.91 -25.79
C GLU A 366 6.09 -2.02 -26.86
N LYS A 367 5.30 -3.10 -26.79
CA LYS A 367 4.18 -3.36 -27.70
C LYS A 367 3.30 -4.49 -27.21
N VAL A 368 2.08 -4.53 -27.71
CA VAL A 368 1.10 -5.61 -27.49
C VAL A 368 0.68 -6.17 -28.85
N VAL A 369 0.69 -7.50 -28.98
CA VAL A 369 0.40 -8.20 -30.25
C VAL A 369 -0.65 -9.28 -30.00
N GLU A 370 -1.70 -9.28 -30.82
CA GLU A 370 -2.75 -10.30 -30.80
C GLU A 370 -2.26 -11.60 -31.42
N ASN A 371 -2.69 -12.72 -30.85
CA ASN A 371 -2.44 -14.03 -31.40
C ASN A 371 -3.68 -14.59 -32.09
N LYS A 372 -3.72 -14.49 -33.42
CA LYS A 372 -4.88 -14.93 -34.20
C LYS A 372 -4.87 -16.42 -34.55
N GLN A 373 -3.80 -17.15 -34.23
CA GLN A 373 -3.55 -18.51 -34.75
C GLN A 373 -3.53 -19.60 -33.69
N ASP A 374 -3.51 -19.26 -32.40
CA ASP A 374 -3.26 -20.22 -31.31
C ASP A 374 -4.39 -20.11 -30.27
N GLN A 375 -5.01 -21.23 -29.90
CA GLN A 375 -6.06 -21.28 -28.86
C GLN A 375 -5.48 -21.26 -27.43
N LEU A 376 -4.15 -21.30 -27.30
CA LEU A 376 -3.44 -21.54 -26.04
C LEU A 376 -3.14 -20.26 -25.26
N TRP A 377 -2.94 -19.14 -25.95
CA TRP A 377 -2.70 -17.81 -25.37
C TRP A 377 -3.20 -16.76 -26.37
N GLU A 378 -3.83 -15.71 -25.86
CA GLU A 378 -4.55 -14.76 -26.72
C GLU A 378 -3.66 -13.56 -27.13
N TRP A 379 -2.72 -13.18 -26.25
CA TRP A 379 -1.93 -11.95 -26.44
C TRP A 379 -0.47 -12.12 -26.02
N LYS A 380 0.42 -11.45 -26.76
CA LYS A 380 1.83 -11.24 -26.42
C LYS A 380 2.04 -9.81 -25.97
N VAL A 381 2.62 -9.62 -24.79
CA VAL A 381 3.02 -8.32 -24.28
C VAL A 381 4.54 -8.28 -24.21
N PHE A 382 5.15 -7.40 -24.98
CA PHE A 382 6.61 -7.22 -25.02
C PHE A 382 7.00 -6.14 -24.02
N LEU A 383 7.93 -6.49 -23.15
CA LEU A 383 8.43 -5.65 -22.07
C LEU A 383 9.95 -5.54 -22.13
N SER A 384 10.49 -4.44 -21.62
CA SER A 384 11.92 -4.28 -21.35
C SER A 384 12.13 -3.89 -19.88
N LEU A 385 13.15 -4.45 -19.22
CA LEU A 385 13.47 -4.06 -17.84
C LEU A 385 14.00 -2.62 -17.82
N ALA A 386 13.34 -1.74 -17.05
CA ALA A 386 13.71 -0.33 -16.95
C ALA A 386 14.98 -0.12 -16.10
N THR A 387 15.72 0.94 -16.42
CA THR A 387 16.87 1.42 -15.65
C THR A 387 16.49 2.59 -14.75
N ASP A 388 17.36 2.94 -13.80
CA ASP A 388 17.11 4.08 -12.92
C ASP A 388 17.11 5.43 -13.67
N ASP A 389 17.74 5.49 -14.85
CA ASP A 389 17.79 6.70 -15.69
C ASP A 389 16.55 6.85 -16.59
N ASP A 390 15.79 5.75 -16.78
CA ASP A 390 14.56 5.74 -17.57
C ASP A 390 13.41 6.47 -16.87
N PHE A 391 13.54 6.73 -15.57
CA PHE A 391 12.48 7.34 -14.80
C PHE A 391 12.99 8.63 -14.14
N HIS A 392 12.48 9.79 -14.57
CA HIS A 392 12.71 11.11 -13.94
C HIS A 392 12.16 11.22 -12.49
N LEU A 393 12.14 10.12 -11.74
CA LEU A 393 11.76 10.05 -10.34
C LEU A 393 12.97 9.97 -9.42
N LYS A 394 14.19 9.87 -9.93
CA LYS A 394 15.38 9.76 -9.08
C LYS A 394 15.44 10.88 -8.05
N ASP A 395 15.13 12.11 -8.45
CA ASP A 395 15.09 13.27 -7.56
C ASP A 395 13.92 13.17 -6.57
N ILE A 396 12.72 12.75 -7.04
CA ILE A 396 11.54 12.57 -6.19
C ILE A 396 11.77 11.44 -5.16
N PHE A 397 12.32 10.30 -5.57
CA PHE A 397 12.68 9.20 -4.68
C PHE A 397 13.78 9.61 -3.70
N ALA A 398 14.80 10.35 -4.15
CA ALA A 398 15.84 10.87 -3.28
C ALA A 398 15.26 11.80 -2.21
N ASP A 399 14.35 12.70 -2.61
CA ASP A 399 13.68 13.62 -1.69
C ASP A 399 12.74 12.89 -0.73
N MET A 400 11.94 11.94 -1.22
CA MET A 400 11.08 11.10 -0.37
C MET A 400 11.92 10.29 0.63
N LYS A 401 13.07 9.79 0.21
CA LYS A 401 14.02 9.10 1.08
C LYS A 401 14.63 10.06 2.11
N ASN A 402 14.93 11.29 1.74
CA ASN A 402 15.38 12.32 2.68
C ASN A 402 14.30 12.66 3.72
N LYS A 403 13.00 12.64 3.34
CA LYS A 403 11.87 12.85 4.27
C LYS A 403 11.70 11.70 5.26
N ILE A 404 11.96 10.46 4.86
CA ILE A 404 11.83 9.28 5.73
C ILE A 404 13.06 9.15 6.64
N GLY A 405 14.25 9.40 6.10
CA GLY A 405 15.54 9.04 6.67
C GLY A 405 16.26 7.99 5.83
N HIS A 406 17.56 7.80 6.08
CA HIS A 406 18.34 6.77 5.39
C HIS A 406 18.29 5.41 6.07
N ASP A 407 17.82 5.37 7.31
CA ASP A 407 17.64 4.14 8.06
C ASP A 407 16.51 3.30 7.45
N THR A 408 16.59 1.99 7.66
CA THR A 408 15.55 1.06 7.23
C THR A 408 15.07 0.30 8.46
N ASP A 409 14.23 0.97 9.23
CA ASP A 409 13.77 0.56 10.56
C ASP A 409 12.26 0.82 10.73
N LEU A 410 11.75 0.54 11.94
CA LEU A 410 10.33 0.69 12.27
C LEU A 410 9.86 2.14 12.15
N ASP A 411 10.71 3.13 12.46
CA ASP A 411 10.37 4.54 12.28
C ASP A 411 10.18 4.88 10.81
N SER A 412 11.11 4.44 9.96
CA SER A 412 11.04 4.65 8.52
C SER A 412 9.80 3.99 7.91
N LEU A 413 9.45 2.77 8.34
CA LEU A 413 8.23 2.09 7.95
C LEU A 413 6.97 2.86 8.41
N GLY A 414 6.92 3.28 9.67
CA GLY A 414 5.81 4.05 10.23
C GLY A 414 5.59 5.39 9.50
N LYS A 415 6.66 6.11 9.17
CA LYS A 415 6.61 7.33 8.36
C LYS A 415 5.99 7.08 6.99
N ILE A 416 6.39 6.01 6.30
CA ILE A 416 5.84 5.65 4.99
C ILE A 416 4.35 5.33 5.10
N LEU A 417 3.95 4.55 6.11
CA LEU A 417 2.55 4.18 6.34
C LEU A 417 1.67 5.42 6.62
N ILE A 418 2.17 6.41 7.38
CA ILE A 418 1.49 7.70 7.56
C ILE A 418 1.26 8.39 6.21
N GLU A 419 2.27 8.47 5.34
CA GLU A 419 2.15 9.12 4.04
C GLU A 419 1.25 8.36 3.05
N MET A 420 1.12 7.04 3.24
CA MET A 420 0.16 6.21 2.51
C MET A 420 -1.27 6.32 3.06
N GLY A 421 -1.47 6.95 4.23
CA GLY A 421 -2.76 7.04 4.91
C GLY A 421 -3.12 5.83 5.77
N GLU A 422 -2.17 4.91 5.96
CA GLU A 422 -2.33 3.63 6.67
C GLU A 422 -2.07 3.83 8.17
N TYR A 423 -2.90 4.66 8.80
CA TYR A 423 -2.64 5.15 10.16
C TYR A 423 -2.70 4.06 11.24
N GLU A 424 -3.55 3.04 11.06
CA GLU A 424 -3.67 1.93 12.02
C GLU A 424 -2.37 1.10 12.03
N HIS A 425 -1.89 0.68 10.87
CA HIS A 425 -0.61 -0.03 10.72
C HIS A 425 0.59 0.82 11.17
N ALA A 426 0.55 2.14 10.94
CA ALA A 426 1.58 3.05 11.44
C ALA A 426 1.59 3.11 12.98
N GLU A 427 0.43 3.11 13.62
CA GLU A 427 0.28 3.05 15.08
C GLU A 427 0.96 1.80 15.64
N GLU A 428 0.63 0.63 15.09
CA GLU A 428 1.20 -0.66 15.48
C GLU A 428 2.73 -0.68 15.33
N CYS A 429 3.26 -0.09 14.24
CA CYS A 429 4.70 0.04 14.03
C CYS A 429 5.37 0.82 15.17
N TYR A 430 4.77 1.94 15.59
CA TYR A 430 5.33 2.77 16.65
C TYR A 430 5.10 2.20 18.06
N GLU A 431 3.98 1.53 18.32
CA GLU A 431 3.76 0.79 19.56
C GLU A 431 4.78 -0.35 19.73
N ARG A 432 5.08 -1.06 18.64
CA ARG A 432 6.15 -2.06 18.61
C ARG A 432 7.52 -1.44 18.83
N MET A 433 7.79 -0.29 18.22
CA MET A 433 9.04 0.44 18.44
C MET A 433 9.22 0.84 19.92
N ILE A 434 8.13 1.23 20.61
CA ILE A 434 8.12 1.52 22.05
C ILE A 434 8.40 0.27 22.88
N SER A 435 7.82 -0.88 22.53
CA SER A 435 8.00 -2.12 23.28
C SER A 435 9.40 -2.72 23.09
N GLU A 436 10.00 -2.54 21.91
CA GLU A 436 11.30 -3.13 21.56
C GLU A 436 12.53 -2.28 21.90
N THR A 437 12.38 -0.97 22.16
CA THR A 437 13.55 -0.06 22.29
C THR A 437 13.49 0.86 23.52
N GLN A 438 14.66 1.11 24.15
CA GLN A 438 14.84 2.20 25.13
C GLN A 438 15.52 3.44 24.53
N LEU A 439 16.32 3.31 23.46
CA LEU A 439 17.19 4.38 22.92
C LEU A 439 16.52 5.29 21.85
N THR A 440 15.31 4.98 21.41
CA THR A 440 14.60 5.72 20.35
C THR A 440 13.16 6.09 20.73
N LEU A 441 12.84 6.03 22.02
CA LEU A 441 11.48 6.20 22.54
C LEU A 441 10.85 7.56 22.18
N GLY A 442 11.65 8.63 22.15
CA GLY A 442 11.21 9.96 21.73
C GLY A 442 10.70 10.01 20.28
N ASN A 443 11.40 9.35 19.36
CA ASN A 443 10.99 9.29 17.94
C ASN A 443 9.71 8.45 17.77
N ALA A 444 9.57 7.37 18.55
CA ALA A 444 8.36 6.54 18.51
C ALA A 444 7.13 7.33 19.00
N HIS A 445 7.25 8.08 20.11
CA HIS A 445 6.19 8.97 20.58
C HIS A 445 5.90 10.11 19.58
N LEU A 446 6.91 10.66 18.92
CA LEU A 446 6.72 11.64 17.86
C LEU A 446 5.91 11.04 16.70
N GLY A 447 6.25 9.83 16.27
CA GLY A 447 5.52 9.04 15.29
C GLY A 447 4.05 8.83 15.66
N LEU A 448 3.78 8.32 16.87
CA LEU A 448 2.41 8.17 17.39
C LEU A 448 1.65 9.49 17.44
N GLY A 449 2.31 10.57 17.86
CA GLY A 449 1.71 11.91 17.87
C GLY A 449 1.25 12.34 16.48
N ARG A 450 2.04 12.06 15.44
CA ARG A 450 1.68 12.29 14.03
C ARG A 450 0.52 11.40 13.58
N VAL A 451 0.52 10.12 13.93
CA VAL A 451 -0.58 9.19 13.63
C VAL A 451 -1.90 9.72 14.21
N HIS A 452 -1.93 10.03 15.51
CA HIS A 452 -3.12 10.56 16.16
C HIS A 452 -3.54 11.93 15.60
N GLN A 453 -2.58 12.79 15.23
CA GLN A 453 -2.86 14.06 14.56
C GLN A 453 -3.62 13.84 13.26
N LYS A 454 -3.13 12.93 12.39
CA LYS A 454 -3.78 12.61 11.12
C LYS A 454 -5.17 11.99 11.29
N ARG A 455 -5.37 11.22 12.37
CA ARG A 455 -6.68 10.69 12.79
C ARG A 455 -7.59 11.74 13.45
N LYS A 456 -7.12 12.97 13.66
CA LYS A 456 -7.79 14.09 14.37
C LYS A 456 -8.05 13.81 15.86
N ASN A 457 -7.29 12.88 16.45
CA ASN A 457 -7.27 12.59 17.88
C ASN A 457 -6.32 13.58 18.56
N TYR A 458 -6.72 14.85 18.62
CA TYR A 458 -5.81 15.93 18.99
C TYR A 458 -5.33 15.86 20.45
N LYS A 459 -6.10 15.27 21.36
CA LYS A 459 -5.71 15.12 22.76
C LYS A 459 -4.57 14.11 22.90
N GLU A 460 -4.77 12.93 22.32
CA GLU A 460 -3.76 11.86 22.30
C GLU A 460 -2.51 12.33 21.54
N SER A 461 -2.68 13.04 20.41
CA SER A 461 -1.57 13.64 19.66
C SER A 461 -0.74 14.59 20.53
N LEU A 462 -1.39 15.49 21.28
CA LEU A 462 -0.72 16.42 22.20
C LEU A 462 0.07 15.66 23.27
N GLU A 463 -0.56 14.68 23.92
CA GLU A 463 0.09 13.86 24.96
C GLU A 463 1.34 13.14 24.43
N GLN A 464 1.29 12.59 23.22
CA GLN A 464 2.42 11.89 22.62
C GLN A 464 3.54 12.86 22.22
N PHE A 465 3.21 14.02 21.63
CA PHE A 465 4.21 15.04 21.32
C PHE A 465 4.89 15.63 22.56
N GLU A 466 4.15 15.83 23.66
CA GLU A 466 4.72 16.29 24.93
C GLU A 466 5.66 15.22 25.55
N LYS A 467 5.29 13.94 25.46
CA LYS A 467 6.18 12.83 25.86
C LYS A 467 7.45 12.81 25.02
N ALA A 468 7.33 12.93 23.69
CA ALA A 468 8.46 12.97 22.77
C ALA A 468 9.41 14.12 23.11
N LEU A 469 8.87 15.33 23.26
CA LEU A 469 9.64 16.53 23.60
C LEU A 469 10.39 16.34 24.93
N LYS A 470 9.70 15.90 25.99
CA LYS A 470 10.32 15.70 27.32
C LYS A 470 11.48 14.71 27.27
N MET A 471 11.37 13.65 26.47
CA MET A 471 12.46 12.67 26.32
C MET A 471 13.62 13.23 25.51
N GLN A 472 13.33 13.97 24.44
CA GLN A 472 14.35 14.56 23.58
C GLN A 472 15.11 15.67 24.30
N GLU A 473 14.46 16.54 25.08
CA GLU A 473 15.13 17.58 25.89
C GLU A 473 16.16 17.02 26.88
N VAL A 474 16.02 15.76 27.30
CA VAL A 474 16.97 15.10 28.21
C VAL A 474 18.13 14.44 27.46
N LEU A 475 17.89 13.97 26.22
CA LEU A 475 18.80 13.08 25.48
C LEU A 475 19.50 13.76 24.29
N ASP A 476 19.09 14.96 23.91
CA ASP A 476 19.50 15.63 22.68
C ASP A 476 20.31 16.89 22.99
N GLU A 477 21.64 16.75 23.07
CA GLU A 477 22.57 17.86 23.44
C GLU A 477 22.49 19.05 22.47
N ASP A 478 22.17 18.78 21.19
CA ASP A 478 22.05 19.81 20.15
C ASP A 478 20.61 20.34 20.00
N GLY A 479 19.61 19.60 20.49
CA GLY A 479 18.20 19.98 20.48
C GLY A 479 17.47 19.80 19.13
N GLU A 480 18.10 19.16 18.13
CA GLU A 480 17.53 18.95 16.80
C GLU A 480 16.18 18.20 16.83
N LYS A 481 16.11 17.09 17.57
CA LYS A 481 14.89 16.29 17.73
C LYS A 481 13.82 17.05 18.50
N ALA A 482 14.23 17.81 19.52
CA ALA A 482 13.32 18.69 20.26
C ALA A 482 12.70 19.76 19.33
N ALA A 483 13.45 20.25 18.34
CA ALA A 483 12.94 21.19 17.35
C ALA A 483 11.86 20.56 16.44
N GLU A 484 11.98 19.28 16.09
CA GLU A 484 10.96 18.54 15.34
C GLU A 484 9.67 18.42 16.16
N SER A 485 9.77 18.02 17.43
CA SER A 485 8.63 17.97 18.36
C SER A 485 7.95 19.33 18.54
N HIS A 486 8.72 20.41 18.72
CA HIS A 486 8.16 21.76 18.76
C HIS A 486 7.47 22.13 17.45
N SER A 487 8.02 21.75 16.30
CA SER A 487 7.39 22.03 15.01
C SER A 487 6.02 21.35 14.89
N HIS A 488 5.94 20.07 15.30
CA HIS A 488 4.70 19.29 15.28
C HIS A 488 3.66 19.80 16.30
N LEU A 489 4.07 20.15 17.53
CA LEU A 489 3.20 20.82 18.51
C LEU A 489 2.65 22.14 17.95
N GLY A 490 3.52 22.89 17.27
CA GLY A 490 3.15 24.13 16.58
C GLY A 490 2.05 23.93 15.54
N ASN A 491 2.21 22.91 14.69
CA ASN A 491 1.21 22.54 13.69
C ASN A 491 -0.10 22.02 14.32
N LEU A 492 -0.02 21.21 15.37
CA LEU A 492 -1.20 20.71 16.10
C LEU A 492 -2.02 21.88 16.69
N HIS A 493 -1.37 22.84 17.32
CA HIS A 493 -2.04 24.03 17.83
C HIS A 493 -2.63 24.91 16.72
N LEU A 494 -1.99 24.97 15.54
CA LEU A 494 -2.57 25.64 14.37
C LEU A 494 -3.87 24.97 13.94
N GLU A 495 -3.92 23.65 13.85
CA GLU A 495 -5.14 22.89 13.52
C GLU A 495 -6.26 23.10 14.55
N GLN A 496 -5.89 23.27 15.82
CA GLN A 496 -6.81 23.64 16.91
C GLN A 496 -7.18 25.14 16.94
N ARG A 497 -6.62 25.96 16.04
CA ARG A 497 -6.75 27.43 15.99
C ARG A 497 -6.19 28.19 17.20
N ASN A 498 -5.28 27.55 17.94
CA ASN A 498 -4.55 28.16 19.06
C ASN A 498 -3.30 28.91 18.55
N TYR A 499 -3.51 29.99 17.80
CA TYR A 499 -2.46 30.66 17.03
C TYR A 499 -1.25 31.14 17.86
N GLN A 500 -1.48 31.59 19.10
CA GLN A 500 -0.39 32.04 19.97
C GLN A 500 0.51 30.87 20.40
N GLN A 501 -0.08 29.74 20.82
CA GLN A 501 0.68 28.55 21.21
C GLN A 501 1.39 27.93 20.00
N ALA A 502 0.75 27.96 18.83
CA ALA A 502 1.35 27.55 17.56
C ALA A 502 2.62 28.35 17.28
N LEU A 503 2.54 29.68 17.28
CA LEU A 503 3.68 30.57 17.03
C LEU A 503 4.79 30.41 18.09
N THR A 504 4.45 30.23 19.37
CA THR A 504 5.44 30.00 20.43
C THR A 504 6.27 28.75 20.15
N ASN A 505 5.62 27.62 19.83
CA ASN A 505 6.32 26.37 19.53
C ASN A 505 7.11 26.45 18.22
N LEU A 506 6.51 26.99 17.15
CA LEU A 506 7.20 27.14 15.86
C LEU A 506 8.41 28.07 15.94
N THR A 507 8.35 29.12 16.75
CA THR A 507 9.48 30.03 16.96
C THR A 507 10.63 29.33 17.67
N LYS A 508 10.34 28.53 18.72
CA LYS A 508 11.36 27.72 19.39
C LYS A 508 12.01 26.74 18.40
N ALA A 509 11.20 26.04 17.62
CA ALA A 509 11.71 25.13 16.59
C ALA A 509 12.62 25.83 15.57
N ALA A 510 12.18 26.97 15.03
CA ALA A 510 12.96 27.74 14.07
C ALA A 510 14.30 28.22 14.66
N GLN A 511 14.30 28.72 15.89
CA GLN A 511 15.53 29.15 16.58
C GLN A 511 16.55 28.01 16.75
N ILE A 512 16.08 26.83 17.14
CA ILE A 512 16.95 25.67 17.27
C ILE A 512 17.48 25.25 15.90
N GLN A 513 16.60 25.09 14.90
CA GLN A 513 16.97 24.69 13.54
C GLN A 513 17.94 25.67 12.87
N GLU A 514 17.77 26.99 13.07
CA GLU A 514 18.70 28.01 12.58
C GLU A 514 20.10 27.85 13.20
N LYS A 515 20.16 27.50 14.49
CA LYS A 515 21.42 27.31 15.23
C LYS A 515 22.13 26.00 14.85
N THR A 516 21.38 24.91 14.66
CA THR A 516 21.93 23.54 14.55
C THR A 516 22.08 23.06 13.12
N LEU A 517 21.08 23.31 12.25
CA LEU A 517 21.01 22.75 10.89
C LEU A 517 21.45 23.76 9.81
N GLY A 518 21.67 25.02 10.20
CA GLY A 518 22.02 26.11 9.31
C GLY A 518 20.84 26.65 8.48
N SER A 519 21.05 27.81 7.84
CA SER A 519 20.01 28.62 7.20
C SER A 519 19.36 28.02 5.93
N LYS A 520 19.81 26.85 5.48
CA LYS A 520 19.30 26.16 4.27
C LYS A 520 18.57 24.84 4.56
N SER A 521 18.31 24.51 5.81
CA SER A 521 17.62 23.27 6.20
C SER A 521 16.18 23.21 5.69
N LEU A 522 15.78 22.10 5.08
CA LEU A 522 14.41 21.87 4.61
C LEU A 522 13.39 21.81 5.77
N SER A 523 13.83 21.35 6.95
CA SER A 523 13.02 21.37 8.17
C SER A 523 12.69 22.81 8.59
N LEU A 524 13.66 23.72 8.52
CA LEU A 524 13.44 25.15 8.77
C LEU A 524 12.45 25.76 7.76
N ALA A 525 12.55 25.38 6.49
CA ALA A 525 11.62 25.83 5.47
C ALA A 525 10.17 25.37 5.74
N GLN A 526 9.99 24.16 6.29
CA GLN A 526 8.69 23.65 6.72
C GLN A 526 8.16 24.40 7.94
N THR A 527 9.00 24.66 8.94
CA THR A 527 8.64 25.47 10.12
C THR A 527 8.18 26.86 9.70
N TYR A 528 8.92 27.54 8.82
CA TYR A 528 8.49 28.84 8.27
C TYR A 528 7.18 28.76 7.47
N HIS A 529 6.95 27.69 6.71
CA HIS A 529 5.67 27.48 6.03
C HIS A 529 4.52 27.37 7.04
N TRP A 530 4.69 26.62 8.13
CA TRP A 530 3.69 26.52 9.18
C TRP A 530 3.48 27.85 9.92
N MET A 531 4.55 28.61 10.20
CA MET A 531 4.43 29.96 10.77
C MET A 531 3.62 30.87 9.85
N ALA A 532 3.86 30.80 8.54
CA ALA A 532 3.12 31.56 7.55
C ALA A 532 1.62 31.20 7.52
N ASN A 533 1.29 29.90 7.55
CA ASN A 533 -0.09 29.43 7.68
C ASN A 533 -0.73 29.98 8.96
N THR A 534 -0.03 29.91 10.10
CA THR A 534 -0.53 30.44 11.38
C THR A 534 -0.79 31.93 11.34
N TYR A 535 0.13 32.72 10.78
CA TYR A 535 -0.08 34.17 10.60
C TYR A 535 -1.25 34.46 9.66
N ASN A 536 -1.43 33.68 8.60
CA ASN A 536 -2.51 33.89 7.64
C ASN A 536 -3.88 33.63 8.27
N GLU A 537 -4.03 32.51 8.97
CA GLU A 537 -5.26 32.16 9.70
C GLU A 537 -5.55 33.15 10.84
N ALA A 538 -4.51 33.73 11.46
CA ALA A 538 -4.64 34.81 12.43
C ALA A 538 -4.92 36.20 11.81
N GLY A 539 -5.10 36.30 10.48
CA GLY A 539 -5.37 37.56 9.75
C GLY A 539 -4.16 38.48 9.54
N LYS A 540 -2.95 38.04 9.91
CA LYS A 540 -1.70 38.82 9.80
C LYS A 540 -1.02 38.55 8.46
N HIS A 541 -1.69 38.93 7.37
CA HIS A 541 -1.28 38.54 6.01
C HIS A 541 0.11 39.04 5.58
N GLN A 542 0.59 40.17 6.09
CA GLN A 542 1.92 40.67 5.76
C GLN A 542 3.02 39.75 6.30
N GLN A 543 2.93 39.38 7.58
CA GLN A 543 3.84 38.44 8.22
C GLN A 543 3.77 37.06 7.56
N ALA A 544 2.56 36.61 7.22
CA ALA A 544 2.39 35.35 6.51
C ALA A 544 3.13 35.33 5.15
N PHE A 545 3.01 36.39 4.36
CA PHE A 545 3.72 36.50 3.08
C PHE A 545 5.25 36.51 3.25
N GLU A 546 5.76 37.19 4.28
CA GLU A 546 7.19 37.20 4.62
C GLU A 546 7.71 35.78 4.94
N TYR A 547 6.99 35.03 5.77
CA TYR A 547 7.41 33.67 6.13
C TYR A 547 7.23 32.65 4.98
N TYR A 548 6.21 32.77 4.13
CA TYR A 548 6.14 31.97 2.90
C TYR A 548 7.32 32.26 1.98
N THR A 549 7.74 33.52 1.88
CA THR A 549 8.90 33.93 1.08
C THR A 549 10.19 33.34 1.65
N LYS A 550 10.38 33.39 2.97
CA LYS A 550 11.51 32.70 3.63
C LYS A 550 11.52 31.19 3.34
N SER A 551 10.36 30.54 3.41
CA SER A 551 10.23 29.11 3.06
C SER A 551 10.64 28.85 1.60
N LEU A 552 10.16 29.66 0.64
CA LEU A 552 10.53 29.54 -0.78
C LEU A 552 12.01 29.80 -1.05
N ASN A 553 12.63 30.75 -0.34
CA ASN A 553 14.06 31.05 -0.49
C ASN A 553 14.96 29.88 -0.08
N ILE A 554 14.47 29.00 0.79
CA ILE A 554 15.15 27.75 1.13
C ILE A 554 14.76 26.64 0.15
N ARG A 555 13.47 26.46 -0.14
CA ARG A 555 12.97 25.37 -0.99
C ARG A 555 13.44 25.46 -2.44
N ALA A 556 13.39 26.65 -3.06
CA ALA A 556 13.68 26.83 -4.47
C ALA A 556 15.12 26.46 -4.91
N PRO A 557 16.18 26.77 -4.13
CA PRO A 557 17.53 26.30 -4.45
C PRO A 557 17.83 24.88 -3.96
N SER A 558 17.11 24.36 -2.96
CA SER A 558 17.39 23.06 -2.34
C SER A 558 16.59 21.88 -2.92
N LEU A 559 15.50 22.14 -3.65
CA LEU A 559 14.60 21.13 -4.20
C LEU A 559 14.53 21.25 -5.73
N SER A 560 14.09 20.18 -6.39
CA SER A 560 13.75 20.24 -7.80
C SER A 560 12.66 21.29 -8.07
N ARG A 561 12.71 21.95 -9.24
CA ARG A 561 11.77 23.05 -9.58
C ARG A 561 10.30 22.64 -9.56
N ASP A 562 10.05 21.36 -9.78
CA ASP A 562 8.72 20.76 -9.79
C ASP A 562 8.38 20.10 -8.43
N HIS A 563 9.11 20.37 -7.36
CA HIS A 563 8.83 19.72 -6.07
C HIS A 563 7.48 20.13 -5.46
N LEU A 564 6.76 19.15 -4.88
CA LEU A 564 5.42 19.35 -4.32
C LEU A 564 5.38 20.35 -3.15
N ASP A 565 6.43 20.42 -2.32
CA ASP A 565 6.50 21.40 -1.23
C ASP A 565 6.61 22.85 -1.74
N ILE A 566 7.18 23.07 -2.93
CA ILE A 566 7.16 24.39 -3.60
C ILE A 566 5.73 24.69 -4.05
N ALA A 567 5.07 23.71 -4.66
CA ALA A 567 3.67 23.83 -5.07
C ALA A 567 2.72 24.09 -3.89
N ALA A 568 2.96 23.45 -2.74
CA ALA A 568 2.22 23.66 -1.51
C ALA A 568 2.39 25.10 -1.00
N THR A 569 3.62 25.64 -0.99
CA THR A 569 3.82 27.05 -0.61
C THR A 569 3.15 28.02 -1.60
N TYR A 570 3.25 27.78 -2.91
CA TYR A 570 2.52 28.60 -3.88
C TYR A 570 1.00 28.52 -3.70
N HIS A 571 0.46 27.34 -3.42
CA HIS A 571 -0.96 27.17 -3.12
C HIS A 571 -1.37 28.02 -1.91
N SER A 572 -0.62 27.93 -0.81
CA SER A 572 -0.93 28.70 0.41
C SER A 572 -0.79 30.21 0.22
N ILE A 573 0.16 30.68 -0.61
CA ILE A 573 0.24 32.08 -1.02
C ILE A 573 -0.99 32.48 -1.84
N GLY A 574 -1.49 31.60 -2.72
CA GLY A 574 -2.74 31.81 -3.47
C GLY A 574 -3.95 31.98 -2.54
N CYS A 575 -4.06 31.15 -1.50
CA CYS A 575 -5.08 31.27 -0.46
C CYS A 575 -4.94 32.61 0.29
N LEU A 576 -3.73 32.99 0.68
CA LEU A 576 -3.45 34.27 1.34
C LEU A 576 -3.92 35.47 0.51
N PHE A 577 -3.63 35.49 -0.79
CA PHE A 577 -4.08 36.59 -1.66
C PHE A 577 -5.60 36.56 -1.90
N THR A 578 -6.21 35.37 -1.90
CA THR A 578 -7.67 35.24 -1.93
C THR A 578 -8.31 35.86 -0.68
N SER A 579 -7.76 35.60 0.51
CA SER A 579 -8.22 36.22 1.77
C SER A 579 -8.03 37.74 1.77
N ARG A 580 -6.99 38.25 1.12
CA ARG A 580 -6.76 39.69 0.90
C ARG A 580 -7.63 40.31 -0.22
N LYS A 581 -8.45 39.51 -0.91
CA LYS A 581 -9.23 39.91 -2.10
C LYS A 581 -8.38 40.40 -3.29
N ASP A 582 -7.08 40.10 -3.31
CA ASP A 582 -6.21 40.31 -4.47
C ASP A 582 -6.28 39.06 -5.36
N TYR A 583 -7.41 38.90 -6.03
CA TYR A 583 -7.70 37.70 -6.80
C TYR A 583 -6.76 37.53 -8.00
N GLY A 584 -6.20 38.63 -8.54
CA GLY A 584 -5.22 38.60 -9.63
C GLY A 584 -3.95 37.84 -9.23
N LYS A 585 -3.34 38.23 -8.10
CA LYS A 585 -2.17 37.51 -7.58
C LYS A 585 -2.51 36.11 -7.12
N ALA A 586 -3.68 35.91 -6.51
CA ALA A 586 -4.12 34.58 -6.10
C ALA A 586 -4.16 33.59 -7.30
N LEU A 587 -4.73 34.00 -8.43
CA LEU A 587 -4.77 33.19 -9.65
C LEU A 587 -3.38 32.88 -10.21
N GLU A 588 -2.44 33.82 -10.15
CA GLU A 588 -1.05 33.60 -10.57
C GLU A 588 -0.39 32.48 -9.75
N TYR A 589 -0.51 32.55 -8.42
CA TYR A 589 0.09 31.58 -7.51
C TYR A 589 -0.60 30.21 -7.56
N PHE A 590 -1.93 30.16 -7.67
CA PHE A 590 -2.64 28.89 -7.90
C PHE A 590 -2.22 28.25 -9.22
N LYS A 591 -2.00 29.04 -10.29
CA LYS A 591 -1.51 28.51 -11.57
C LYS A 591 -0.11 27.91 -11.44
N LYS A 592 0.81 28.57 -10.71
CA LYS A 592 2.16 28.02 -10.44
C LYS A 592 2.06 26.69 -9.67
N ALA A 593 1.26 26.66 -8.61
CA ALA A 593 1.03 25.45 -7.81
C ALA A 593 0.43 24.32 -8.66
N LEU A 594 -0.62 24.60 -9.44
CA LEU A 594 -1.31 23.62 -10.25
C LEU A 594 -0.42 23.05 -11.36
N THR A 595 0.39 23.89 -12.00
CA THR A 595 1.36 23.46 -13.03
C THR A 595 2.33 22.43 -12.48
N ILE A 596 2.84 22.65 -11.28
CA ILE A 596 3.74 21.70 -10.62
C ILE A 596 2.97 20.43 -10.23
N LYS A 597 1.83 20.57 -9.55
CA LYS A 597 1.02 19.44 -9.09
C LYS A 597 0.61 18.53 -10.26
N GLN A 598 0.22 19.07 -11.41
CA GLN A 598 -0.18 18.30 -12.60
C GLN A 598 0.97 17.54 -13.28
N LYS A 599 2.23 17.93 -13.05
CA LYS A 599 3.38 17.16 -13.56
C LYS A 599 3.66 15.90 -12.74
N ILE A 600 3.30 15.89 -11.47
CA ILE A 600 3.66 14.81 -10.52
C ILE A 600 2.45 13.99 -10.08
N LEU A 601 1.33 14.65 -9.81
CA LEU A 601 0.13 14.06 -9.26
C LEU A 601 -0.91 13.82 -10.37
N PRO A 602 -1.69 12.72 -10.28
CA PRO A 602 -2.81 12.50 -11.20
C PRO A 602 -3.85 13.61 -11.03
N SER A 603 -4.61 13.88 -12.09
CA SER A 603 -5.62 14.96 -12.10
C SER A 603 -6.72 14.80 -11.05
N THR A 604 -6.92 13.59 -10.54
CA THR A 604 -7.89 13.24 -9.50
C THR A 604 -7.35 13.32 -8.08
N HIS A 605 -6.05 13.54 -7.91
CA HIS A 605 -5.46 13.70 -6.59
C HIS A 605 -6.11 14.90 -5.87
N GLU A 606 -6.41 14.74 -4.58
CA GLU A 606 -7.09 15.74 -3.76
C GLU A 606 -6.43 17.11 -3.89
N ASP A 607 -5.11 17.20 -3.72
CA ASP A 607 -4.35 18.44 -3.90
C ASP A 607 -4.54 19.14 -5.26
N VAL A 608 -4.66 18.39 -6.35
CA VAL A 608 -4.87 18.94 -7.71
C VAL A 608 -6.30 19.45 -7.82
N VAL A 609 -7.26 18.64 -7.36
CA VAL A 609 -8.69 18.97 -7.37
C VAL A 609 -8.95 20.22 -6.53
N GLN A 610 -8.45 20.25 -5.29
CA GLN A 610 -8.60 21.37 -4.37
C GLN A 610 -7.99 22.65 -4.94
N THR A 611 -6.78 22.59 -5.49
CA THR A 611 -6.13 23.77 -6.10
C THR A 611 -6.94 24.26 -7.31
N SER A 612 -7.44 23.35 -8.14
CA SER A 612 -8.27 23.70 -9.30
C SER A 612 -9.61 24.31 -8.90
N GLN A 613 -10.25 23.77 -7.87
CA GLN A 613 -11.50 24.28 -7.30
C GLN A 613 -11.31 25.68 -6.71
N LEU A 614 -10.28 25.89 -5.89
CA LEU A 614 -9.95 27.20 -5.34
C LEU A 614 -9.64 28.21 -6.45
N MET A 615 -8.85 27.82 -7.45
CA MET A 615 -8.58 28.66 -8.61
C MET A 615 -9.87 29.04 -9.36
N ALA A 616 -10.81 28.09 -9.54
CA ALA A 616 -12.09 28.36 -10.18
C ALA A 616 -12.98 29.31 -9.36
N GLN A 617 -13.03 29.12 -8.03
CA GLN A 617 -13.74 30.00 -7.10
C GLN A 617 -13.15 31.42 -7.13
N THR A 618 -11.83 31.55 -7.02
CA THR A 618 -11.12 32.84 -7.12
C THR A 618 -11.37 33.51 -8.48
N LYS A 619 -11.44 32.75 -9.58
CA LYS A 619 -11.77 33.28 -10.90
C LYS A 619 -13.21 33.81 -10.98
N ALA A 620 -14.15 33.17 -10.29
CA ALA A 620 -15.52 33.64 -10.19
C ALA A 620 -15.62 34.94 -9.36
N LEU A 621 -14.84 35.04 -8.28
CA LEU A 621 -14.73 36.26 -7.47
C LEU A 621 -14.05 37.42 -8.20
N PHE A 622 -13.05 37.15 -9.04
CA PHE A 622 -12.37 38.18 -9.84
C PHE A 622 -13.27 38.80 -10.94
N LYS A 623 -14.29 38.07 -11.39
CA LYS A 623 -15.25 38.53 -12.40
C LYS A 623 -16.42 39.32 -11.82
N LYS A 624 -16.63 39.25 -10.51
CA LYS A 624 -17.61 40.06 -9.77
C LYS A 624 -16.94 41.33 -9.31
#